data_AF-A0A5P8LV16-F1
#
_entry.id   AF-A0A5P8LV16-F1
#
_cell.length_a   1.000
_cell.length_b   1.000
_cell.length_c   1.000
_cell.angle_alpha   90.00
_cell.angle_beta   90.00
_cell.angle_gamma   90.00
#
_symmetry.space_group_name_H-M   'P 1'
#
loop_
_entity.id
_entity.type
_entity.pdbx_description
1 polymer ?
#
loop_
_entity_poly.entity_id
_entity_poly.type
_entity_poly.pdbx_seq_one_letter_code
_entity_poly.pdbx_strand_id
1 'polypeptide(L)' 'MNALTERFDDLAEPLGIGTGVVLVLIGLGTVAGTPWTTNGSLVVSVLQILGVVATIALGAALASLSWSGR' A
#
# COMPACT_ATOMS: atom_id res chain seq x y z
N MET A 1 -20.39 21.23 8.89
CA MET A 1 -19.15 21.26 8.11
C MET A 1 -18.77 22.69 7.80
N ASN A 2 -17.46 22.98 7.67
CA ASN A 2 -16.94 24.24 7.12
C ASN A 2 -16.14 23.94 5.84
N ALA A 3 -15.83 24.97 5.06
CA ALA A 3 -15.13 24.85 3.78
C ALA A 3 -13.74 24.17 3.85
N LEU A 4 -13.12 24.10 5.04
CA LEU A 4 -11.83 23.42 5.21
C LEU A 4 -12.00 21.91 5.20
N THR A 5 -12.98 21.37 5.92
CA THR A 5 -13.23 19.92 5.98
C THR A 5 -13.62 19.36 4.62
N GLU A 6 -14.47 20.06 3.87
CA GLU A 6 -14.82 19.70 2.48
C GLU A 6 -13.59 19.59 1.58
N ARG A 7 -12.66 20.55 1.67
CA ARG A 7 -11.43 20.53 0.88
C ARG A 7 -10.51 19.35 1.26
N PHE A 8 -10.51 18.93 2.52
CA PHE A 8 -9.73 17.77 2.96
C PHE A 8 -10.36 16.46 2.50
N ASP A 9 -11.68 16.32 2.56
CA ASP A 9 -12.37 15.14 2.04
C ASP A 9 -12.16 14.99 0.53
N ASP A 10 -12.26 16.09 -0.23
CA ASP A 10 -12.00 16.12 -1.67
C ASP A 10 -10.56 15.72 -2.04
N LEU A 11 -9.59 16.04 -1.18
CA LEU A 11 -8.18 15.67 -1.40
C LEU A 11 -7.86 14.27 -0.90
N ALA A 12 -8.56 13.78 0.12
CA ALA A 12 -8.34 12.46 0.71
C ALA A 12 -8.65 11.34 -0.29
N GLU A 13 -9.67 11.50 -1.14
CA GLU A 13 -10.01 10.53 -2.20
C GLU A 13 -8.85 10.31 -3.20
N PRO A 14 -8.39 11.33 -3.96
CA PRO A 14 -7.33 11.13 -4.95
C PRO A 14 -5.98 10.79 -4.32
N LEU A 15 -5.68 11.34 -3.13
CA LEU A 15 -4.45 11.01 -2.43
C LEU A 15 -4.44 9.58 -1.89
N GLY A 16 -5.56 9.10 -1.37
CA GLY A 16 -5.70 7.73 -0.87
C GLY A 16 -5.62 6.70 -1.99
N ILE A 17 -6.30 6.94 -3.11
CA ILE A 17 -6.19 6.09 -4.31
C ILE A 17 -4.76 6.08 -4.84
N GLY A 18 -4.15 7.25 -5.05
CA GLY A 18 -2.79 7.37 -5.58
C GLY A 18 -1.76 6.69 -4.69
N THR A 19 -1.80 6.96 -3.38
CA THR A 19 -0.90 6.33 -2.39
C THR A 19 -1.12 4.82 -2.33
N GLY A 20 -2.39 4.38 -2.35
CA GLY A 20 -2.73 2.96 -2.31
C GLY A 20 -2.18 2.19 -3.52
N VAL A 21 -2.31 2.75 -4.72
CA VAL A 21 -1.74 2.19 -5.95
C VAL A 21 -0.21 2.13 -5.88
N VAL A 22 0.44 3.20 -5.42
CA VAL A 22 1.91 3.22 -5.27
C VAL A 22 2.38 2.12 -4.30
N LEU A 23 1.70 1.92 -3.18
CA LEU A 23 2.04 0.86 -2.22
C LEU A 23 1.91 -0.54 -2.85
N VAL A 24 0.84 -0.80 -3.61
CA VAL A 24 0.68 -2.06 -4.35
C VAL A 24 1.83 -2.25 -5.34
N LEU A 25 2.18 -1.22 -6.10
CA LEU A 25 3.28 -1.28 -7.07
C LEU A 25 4.64 -1.53 -6.40
N ILE A 26 4.92 -0.91 -5.25
CA ILE A 26 6.12 -1.18 -4.45
C ILE A 26 6.15 -2.66 -4.02
N GLY A 27 5.03 -3.17 -3.52
CA GLY A 27 4.91 -4.57 -3.14
C GLY A 27 5.17 -5.51 -4.31
N LEU A 28 4.53 -5.27 -5.46
CA LEU A 28 4.73 -6.07 -6.69
C LEU A 28 6.16 -5.97 -7.22
N GLY A 29 6.77 -4.79 -7.20
CA GLY A 29 8.18 -4.61 -7.54
C GLY A 29 9.11 -5.39 -6.62
N THR A 30 8.77 -5.47 -5.34
CA THR A 30 9.51 -6.29 -4.37
C THR A 30 9.31 -7.78 -4.64
N VAL A 31 8.10 -8.22 -5.01
CA VAL A 31 7.86 -9.60 -5.44
C VAL A 31 8.69 -9.93 -6.68
N ALA A 32 8.71 -9.05 -7.67
CA ALA A 32 9.49 -9.25 -8.90
C ALA A 32 11.00 -9.32 -8.63
N GLY A 33 11.51 -8.55 -7.66
CA GLY A 33 12.91 -8.57 -7.26
C GLY A 33 13.29 -9.78 -6.39
N THR A 34 12.33 -10.44 -5.73
CA THR A 34 12.55 -11.59 -4.84
C THR A 34 13.75 -11.45 -3.87
N PRO A 35 13.94 -10.30 -3.17
CA PRO A 35 15.18 -10.02 -2.42
C PRO A 35 15.51 -11.05 -1.33
N TRP A 36 14.50 -11.73 -0.79
CA TRP A 36 14.66 -12.81 0.19
C TRP A 36 15.48 -14.00 -0.33
N THR A 37 15.59 -14.19 -1.65
CA THR A 37 16.38 -15.28 -2.25
C THR A 37 17.89 -15.10 -2.03
N THR A 38 18.33 -13.88 -1.71
CA THR A 38 19.73 -13.56 -1.40
C THR A 38 20.03 -13.55 0.09
N ASN A 39 19.05 -13.90 0.93
CA ASN A 39 19.19 -13.94 2.39
C ASN A 39 19.55 -15.35 2.87
N GLY A 40 20.60 -15.49 3.69
CA GLY A 40 20.99 -16.78 4.28
C GLY A 40 20.12 -17.26 5.45
N SER A 41 19.13 -16.46 5.87
CA SER A 41 18.26 -16.76 7.02
C SER A 41 16.81 -16.98 6.57
N LEU A 42 16.27 -18.17 6.91
CA LEU A 42 14.87 -18.52 6.64
C LEU A 42 13.91 -17.58 7.39
N VAL A 43 14.21 -17.26 8.65
CA VAL A 43 13.35 -16.39 9.48
C VAL A 43 13.24 -15.00 8.87
N VAL A 44 14.37 -14.43 8.43
CA VAL A 44 14.39 -13.10 7.79
C VAL A 44 13.62 -13.13 6.47
N SER A 45 13.79 -14.19 5.69
CA SER A 45 13.09 -14.37 4.42
C SER A 45 11.57 -14.41 4.60
N VAL A 46 11.08 -15.16 5.59
CA VAL A 46 9.65 -15.22 5.93
C VAL A 46 9.13 -13.83 6.33
N LEU A 47 9.86 -13.12 7.21
CA LEU A 47 9.46 -11.77 7.62
C LEU A 47 9.39 -10.79 6.46
N GLN A 48 10.32 -10.86 5.51
CA GLN A 48 10.29 -10.03 4.30
C GLN A 48 9.05 -10.32 3.45
N ILE A 49 8.73 -11.59 3.23
CA ILE A 49 7.54 -11.99 2.46
C ILE A 49 6.27 -11.48 3.15
N LEU A 50 6.16 -11.64 4.47
CA LEU A 50 5.03 -11.12 5.24
C LEU A 50 4.93 -9.59 5.13
N GLY A 51 6.07 -8.89 5.19
CA GLY A 51 6.14 -7.45 4.97
C GLY A 51 5.60 -7.04 3.61
N VAL A 52 6.01 -7.73 2.54
CA VAL A 52 5.54 -7.46 1.17
C VAL A 52 4.04 -7.68 1.03
N VAL A 53 3.52 -8.80 1.58
CA VAL A 53 2.09 -9.08 1.59
C VAL A 53 1.32 -7.98 2.34
N ALA A 54 1.84 -7.54 3.49
CA ALA A 54 1.24 -6.45 4.26
C ALA A 54 1.25 -5.13 3.48
N THR A 55 2.34 -4.78 2.80
CA THR A 55 2.42 -3.56 1.97
C THR A 55 1.37 -3.58 0.85
N ILE A 56 1.23 -4.70 0.14
CA ILE A 56 0.20 -4.85 -0.91
C ILE A 56 -1.19 -4.73 -0.32
N ALA A 57 -1.45 -5.43 0.80
CA ALA A 57 -2.76 -5.41 1.46
C ALA A 57 -3.13 -4.00 1.93
N LEU A 58 -2.20 -3.26 2.53
CA LEU A 58 -2.40 -1.87 2.94
C LEU A 58 -2.68 -0.95 1.76
N GLY A 59 -1.92 -1.10 0.67
CA GLY A 59 -2.14 -0.32 -0.54
C GLY A 59 -3.51 -0.56 -1.18
N ALA A 60 -3.89 -1.84 -1.31
CA ALA A 60 -5.19 -2.24 -1.83
C ALA A 60 -6.35 -1.78 -0.93
N ALA A 61 -6.20 -1.92 0.39
CA ALA A 61 -7.18 -1.45 1.36
C ALA A 61 -7.37 0.07 1.28
N LEU A 62 -6.27 0.84 1.23
CA LEU A 62 -6.33 2.28 1.13
C LEU A 62 -7.03 2.74 -0.16
N ALA A 63 -6.63 2.19 -1.30
CA ALA A 63 -7.27 2.53 -2.58
C ALA A 63 -8.76 2.15 -2.62
N SER A 64 -9.10 0.97 -2.08
CA SER A 64 -10.49 0.49 -2.03
C SER A 64 -11.37 1.34 -1.11
N LEU A 65 -10.88 1.70 0.09
CA LEU A 65 -11.61 2.55 1.03
C LEU A 65 -11.82 3.95 0.47
N SER A 66 -10.78 4.54 -0.13
CA SER A 66 -10.88 5.85 -0.76
C SER A 66 -11.82 5.86 -1.96
N TRP A 67 -11.87 4.78 -2.75
CA TRP A 67 -12.81 4.65 -3.87
C TRP A 67 -14.25 4.36 -3.43
N SER A 68 -14.44 3.63 -2.34
CA SER A 68 -15.78 3.27 -1.83
C SER A 68 -16.44 4.38 -1.00
N GLY A 69 -15.68 5.40 -0.58
CA GLY A 69 -16.17 6.58 0.13
C GLY A 69 -16.82 7.65 -0.76
N ARG A 70 -17.15 7.30 -2.01
CA ARG A 70 -17.84 8.17 -2.99
C ARG A 70 -19.33 8.33 -2.71
#